data_AF-A0A6C0EHV8-F1
#
_entry.id   AF-A0A6C0EHV8-F1
#
_cell.length_a   1.000
_cell.length_b   1.000
_cell.length_c   1.000
_cell.angle_alpha   90.00
_cell.angle_beta   90.00
_cell.angle_gamma   90.00
#
_symmetry.space_group_name_H-M   'P 1'
#
loop_
_entity.id
_entity.type
_entity.pdbx_description
1 polymer ?
#
loop_
_entity_poly.entity_id
_entity_poly.type
_entity_poly.pdbx_seq_one_letter_code
_entity_poly.pdbx_strand_id
1 'polypeptide(L)'
;MKTINDLNNKYKIIKKIGSGAFGDVYKGLDKNTKKFVAIKIDKQEINESKLNTEFELYQTIHAYDGIASIIWKGVINNKNIFIMEYLGPNLDDLFDFCGNKFSIKTVIMIGIQLLDRIELLHNNNILHRDIKPDNFLIGSKSKKNTVYIIDFGLSKKYKNESGEHVEYRKTSNFTGSYRYCSIRNHKGIEQSRRDDLESIGYMLIFFLKGKLPWQGLKSSNIEKRQHIKNIFEVKRNTSIDELCSGIPIEFLNFIKYVRTLRFNQIPNYNYLKSLLLNIFTRYDYEFDNVFDWTLKIRKRNRDKQRELDRE
;
A
#
# COMPACT_ATOMS: atom_id res chain seq x y z
N MET A 1 -2.85 23.36 29.89
CA MET A 1 -2.82 22.92 28.48
C MET A 1 -1.46 22.32 28.13
N LYS A 2 -1.16 21.08 28.54
CA LYS A 2 -0.01 20.35 27.98
C LYS A 2 -0.42 19.95 26.56
N THR A 3 0.03 20.71 25.58
CA THR A 3 -0.23 20.48 24.16
C THR A 3 0.22 19.07 23.77
N ILE A 4 -0.50 18.46 22.83
CA ILE A 4 -0.20 17.16 22.19
C ILE A 4 1.26 17.06 21.68
N ASN A 5 1.97 18.19 21.64
CA ASN A 5 3.37 18.33 21.25
C ASN A 5 4.35 17.40 21.98
N ASP A 6 4.07 17.06 23.25
CA ASP A 6 4.88 16.12 24.04
C ASP A 6 4.03 14.99 24.61
N LEU A 7 4.07 13.82 23.96
CA LEU A 7 3.36 12.63 24.41
C LEU A 7 4.14 11.95 25.54
N ASN A 8 3.55 11.95 26.73
CA ASN A 8 4.08 11.32 27.94
C ASN A 8 5.51 11.77 28.31
N ASN A 9 5.88 13.03 28.01
CA ASN A 9 7.23 13.57 28.13
C ASN A 9 8.34 12.79 27.37
N LYS A 10 8.00 11.74 26.60
CA LYS A 10 8.96 10.85 25.93
C LYS A 10 9.05 11.12 24.43
N TYR A 11 7.94 11.47 23.78
CA TYR A 11 7.92 11.67 22.33
C TYR A 11 7.54 13.10 21.98
N LYS A 12 8.38 13.76 21.19
CA LYS A 12 8.11 15.09 20.64
C LYS A 12 7.50 14.95 19.25
N ILE A 13 6.34 15.54 19.00
CA ILE A 13 5.77 15.65 17.65
C ILE A 13 6.55 16.67 16.84
N ILE A 14 6.94 16.33 15.61
CA ILE A 14 7.70 17.20 14.71
C ILE A 14 6.78 17.80 13.65
N LYS A 15 6.15 16.95 12.83
CA LYS A 15 5.28 17.39 11.74
C LYS A 15 4.26 16.32 11.37
N LYS A 16 3.11 16.74 10.85
CA LYS A 16 2.16 15.83 10.20
C LYS A 16 2.81 15.28 8.92
N ILE A 17 2.69 13.98 8.71
CA ILE A 17 3.24 13.28 7.53
C ILE A 17 2.18 12.54 6.73
N GLY A 18 0.98 12.37 7.27
CA GLY A 18 -0.12 11.74 6.55
C GLY A 18 -1.46 11.92 7.27
N SER A 19 -2.53 11.58 6.56
CA SER A 19 -3.88 11.47 7.11
C SER A 19 -4.51 10.22 6.51
N GLY A 20 -4.84 9.25 7.35
CA GLY A 20 -5.56 8.05 6.96
C GLY A 20 -7.07 8.21 7.11
N ALA A 21 -7.79 7.12 6.86
CA ALA A 21 -9.25 7.07 7.00
C ALA A 21 -9.71 7.41 8.43
N PHE A 22 -8.98 6.95 9.46
CA PHE A 22 -9.40 7.06 10.86
C PHE A 22 -8.50 7.95 11.73
N GLY A 23 -7.27 8.24 11.29
CA GLY A 23 -6.31 8.97 12.10
C GLY A 23 -5.38 9.85 11.28
N ASP A 24 -4.75 10.79 11.96
CA ASP A 24 -3.63 11.55 11.43
C ASP A 24 -2.30 10.91 11.84
N VAL A 25 -1.31 10.94 10.94
CA VAL A 25 0.01 10.37 11.19
C VAL A 25 1.03 11.50 11.25
N TYR A 26 1.85 11.49 12.30
CA TYR A 26 2.88 12.47 12.56
C TYR A 26 4.25 11.80 12.64
N LYS A 27 5.28 12.50 12.15
CA LYS A 27 6.66 12.19 12.51
C LYS A 27 6.91 12.71 13.92
N GLY A 28 7.41 11.84 14.78
CA GLY A 28 7.87 12.17 16.13
C GLY A 28 9.33 11.84 16.36
N LEU A 29 9.87 12.31 17.47
CA LEU A 29 11.21 11.99 17.97
C LEU A 29 11.09 11.42 19.38
N ASP A 30 11.59 10.20 19.58
CA ASP A 30 11.82 9.66 20.91
C ASP A 30 12.98 10.43 21.55
N LYS A 31 12.69 11.16 22.64
CA LYS A 31 13.66 12.01 23.32
C LYS A 31 14.79 11.22 23.98
N ASN A 32 14.56 9.96 24.33
CA ASN A 32 15.55 9.10 24.99
C ASN A 32 16.48 8.48 23.95
N THR A 33 15.91 7.84 22.93
CA THR A 33 16.72 7.12 21.93
C THR A 33 17.20 8.00 20.78
N LYS A 34 16.68 9.23 20.67
CA LYS A 34 16.88 10.16 19.54
C LYS A 34 16.48 9.56 18.18
N LYS A 35 15.68 8.49 18.17
CA LYS A 35 15.16 7.86 16.95
C LYS A 35 13.83 8.50 16.55
N PHE A 36 13.61 8.60 15.24
CA PHE A 36 12.31 9.00 14.72
C PHE A 36 11.28 7.87 14.89
N VAL A 37 10.04 8.25 15.14
CA VAL A 37 8.88 7.36 15.27
C VAL A 37 7.71 7.90 14.43
N ALA A 38 6.80 7.02 14.01
CA ALA A 38 5.52 7.43 13.45
C ALA A 38 4.45 7.37 14.54
N ILE A 39 3.71 8.47 14.71
CA ILE A 39 2.69 8.63 15.76
C ILE A 39 1.34 8.74 15.05
N LYS A 40 0.48 7.73 15.21
CA LYS A 40 -0.89 7.76 14.67
C LYS A 40 -1.84 8.18 15.79
N ILE A 41 -2.61 9.23 15.53
CA ILE A 41 -3.56 9.81 16.47
C ILE A 41 -4.95 9.72 15.85
N ASP A 42 -5.91 9.21 16.60
CA ASP A 42 -7.28 9.05 16.13
C ASP A 42 -7.96 10.41 15.84
N LYS A 43 -8.80 10.45 14.82
CA LYS A 43 -9.59 11.65 14.50
C LYS A 43 -10.77 11.79 15.47
N GLN A 44 -11.42 10.68 15.77
CA GLN A 44 -12.57 10.58 16.66
C GLN A 44 -12.14 10.38 18.12
N GLU A 45 -13.06 10.64 19.04
CA GLU A 45 -12.90 10.31 20.46
C GLU A 45 -13.01 8.80 20.68
N ILE A 46 -12.54 8.32 21.84
CA ILE A 46 -12.36 6.89 22.16
C ILE A 46 -13.57 6.00 21.80
N ASN A 47 -14.80 6.48 22.04
CA ASN A 47 -16.01 5.66 21.94
C ASN A 47 -16.39 5.26 20.49
N GLU A 48 -15.82 5.93 19.48
CA GLU A 48 -16.07 5.63 18.06
C GLU A 48 -14.82 5.08 17.34
N SER A 49 -13.76 4.82 18.10
CA SER A 49 -12.44 4.51 17.58
C SER A 49 -12.35 3.17 16.84
N LYS A 50 -11.95 3.23 15.58
CA LYS A 50 -11.51 2.04 14.81
C LYS A 50 -10.01 1.76 14.93
N LEU A 51 -9.27 2.64 15.61
CA LEU A 51 -7.83 2.50 15.83
C LEU A 51 -7.50 1.28 16.70
N ASN A 52 -8.39 0.90 17.61
CA ASN A 52 -8.23 -0.31 18.43
C ASN A 52 -8.24 -1.58 17.59
N THR A 53 -9.20 -1.70 16.65
CA THR A 53 -9.25 -2.81 15.71
C THR A 53 -8.01 -2.87 14.84
N GLU A 54 -7.53 -1.73 14.33
CA GLU A 54 -6.27 -1.66 13.57
C GLU A 54 -5.07 -2.17 14.39
N PHE A 55 -4.98 -1.79 15.67
CA PHE A 55 -3.92 -2.27 16.55
C PHE A 55 -4.00 -3.79 16.79
N GLU A 56 -5.19 -4.36 16.98
CA GLU A 56 -5.37 -5.81 17.14
C GLU A 56 -4.92 -6.58 15.89
N LEU A 57 -5.17 -6.01 14.70
CA LEU A 57 -4.66 -6.57 13.46
C LEU A 57 -3.12 -6.56 13.43
N TYR A 58 -2.48 -5.44 13.79
CA TYR A 58 -1.02 -5.38 13.93
C TYR A 58 -0.48 -6.45 14.90
N GLN A 59 -1.11 -6.65 16.05
CA GLN A 59 -0.69 -7.66 17.02
C GLN A 59 -0.75 -9.08 16.47
N THR A 60 -1.68 -9.36 15.56
CA THR A 60 -1.78 -10.68 14.89
C THR A 60 -0.56 -10.96 13.98
N ILE A 61 0.06 -9.92 13.42
CA ILE A 61 1.08 -10.05 12.36
C ILE A 61 2.43 -9.40 12.71
N HIS A 62 2.62 -8.95 13.95
CA HIS A 62 3.78 -8.14 14.36
C HIS A 62 5.15 -8.84 14.18
N ALA A 63 5.16 -10.18 14.18
CA ALA A 63 6.39 -10.98 14.10
C ALA A 63 6.91 -11.18 12.67
N TYR A 64 6.15 -10.78 11.65
CA TYR A 64 6.52 -11.03 10.26
C TYR A 64 7.31 -9.87 9.64
N ASP A 65 8.16 -10.20 8.66
CA ASP A 65 8.91 -9.19 7.91
C ASP A 65 8.01 -8.27 7.07
N GLY A 66 8.41 -7.00 6.97
CA GLY A 66 7.64 -5.96 6.29
C GLY A 66 6.38 -5.51 7.00
N ILE A 67 6.25 -5.81 8.30
CA ILE A 67 5.26 -5.21 9.20
C ILE A 67 5.99 -4.26 10.16
N ALA A 68 5.50 -3.01 10.27
CA ALA A 68 6.08 -2.03 11.18
C ALA A 68 5.85 -2.43 12.65
N SER A 69 6.88 -2.40 13.47
CA SER A 69 6.75 -2.72 14.89
C SER A 69 5.97 -1.62 15.63
N ILE A 70 5.00 -2.03 16.45
CA ILE A 70 4.31 -1.12 17.37
C ILE A 70 5.18 -0.94 18.62
N ILE A 71 5.54 0.31 18.91
CA ILE A 71 6.41 0.69 20.02
C ILE A 71 5.59 0.97 21.28
N TRP A 72 4.42 1.60 21.12
CA TRP A 72 3.58 2.01 22.24
C TRP A 72 2.13 2.21 21.80
N LYS A 73 1.19 1.97 22.70
CA LYS A 73 -0.24 2.29 22.55
C LYS A 73 -0.74 2.94 23.85
N GLY A 74 -1.64 3.91 23.73
CA GLY A 74 -2.35 4.46 24.87
C GLY A 74 -3.35 5.55 24.46
N VAL A 75 -3.81 6.28 25.47
CA VAL A 75 -4.84 7.32 25.34
C VAL A 75 -4.28 8.63 25.83
N ILE A 76 -4.41 9.70 25.03
CA ILE A 76 -4.03 11.06 25.43
C ILE A 76 -5.12 12.02 24.96
N ASN A 77 -5.61 12.88 25.86
CA ASN A 77 -6.67 13.86 25.61
C ASN A 77 -7.92 13.24 24.93
N ASN A 78 -8.40 12.13 25.49
CA ASN A 78 -9.55 11.38 24.99
C ASN A 78 -9.43 10.85 23.54
N LYS A 79 -8.19 10.67 23.06
CA LYS A 79 -7.88 10.10 21.74
C LYS A 79 -6.97 8.90 21.87
N ASN A 80 -7.27 7.85 21.10
CA ASN A 80 -6.38 6.71 20.96
C ASN A 80 -5.15 7.11 20.16
N ILE A 81 -4.00 6.65 20.62
CA ILE A 81 -2.71 6.88 19.99
C ILE A 81 -1.94 5.57 19.98
N PHE A 82 -1.30 5.26 18.86
CA PHE A 82 -0.21 4.31 18.87
C PHE A 82 0.99 4.84 18.10
N ILE A 83 2.16 4.44 18.56
CA ILE A 83 3.47 4.85 18.07
C ILE A 83 4.11 3.61 17.47
N MET A 84 4.62 3.74 16.25
CA MET A 84 5.22 2.65 15.50
C MET A 84 6.55 3.06 14.89
N GLU A 85 7.26 2.07 14.35
CA GLU A 85 8.50 2.26 13.59
C GLU A 85 8.32 3.35 12.50
N TYR A 86 9.28 4.28 12.43
CA TYR A 86 9.32 5.26 11.35
C TYR A 86 10.02 4.66 10.12
N LEU A 87 9.24 4.44 9.08
CA LEU A 87 9.70 3.90 7.80
C LEU A 87 10.20 5.00 6.85
N GLY A 88 10.79 4.58 5.74
CA GLY A 88 11.22 5.44 4.64
C GLY A 88 10.05 5.93 3.77
N PRO A 89 10.34 6.43 2.56
CA PRO A 89 9.30 6.92 1.64
C PRO A 89 8.36 5.80 1.19
N ASN A 90 7.13 6.19 0.83
CA ASN A 90 6.18 5.27 0.21
C ASN A 90 6.48 5.06 -1.29
N LEU A 91 5.84 4.08 -1.92
CA LEU A 91 6.08 3.77 -3.33
C LEU A 91 5.57 4.88 -4.28
N ASP A 92 4.60 5.70 -3.89
CA ASP A 92 4.13 6.86 -4.65
C ASP A 92 5.21 7.96 -4.68
N ASP A 93 5.78 8.30 -3.51
CA ASP A 93 6.89 9.25 -3.37
C ASP A 93 8.10 8.81 -4.21
N LEU A 94 8.41 7.52 -4.20
CA LEU A 94 9.53 6.95 -4.97
C LEU A 94 9.24 6.94 -6.47
N PHE A 95 7.99 6.74 -6.86
CA PHE A 95 7.54 6.77 -8.24
C PHE A 95 7.65 8.18 -8.82
N ASP A 96 7.16 9.18 -8.09
CA ASP A 96 7.35 10.60 -8.40
C ASP A 96 8.84 10.95 -8.47
N PHE A 97 9.63 10.51 -7.49
CA PHE A 97 11.08 10.72 -7.48
C PHE A 97 11.77 10.11 -8.70
N CYS A 98 11.27 9.00 -9.24
CA CYS A 98 11.84 8.35 -10.43
C CYS A 98 11.30 8.93 -11.76
N GLY A 99 10.40 9.91 -11.72
CA GLY A 99 9.86 10.56 -12.92
C GLY A 99 8.60 9.87 -13.45
N ASN A 100 7.76 9.36 -12.56
CA ASN A 100 6.44 8.76 -12.88
C ASN A 100 6.50 7.54 -13.79
N LYS A 101 7.58 6.77 -13.71
CA LYS A 101 7.72 5.48 -14.37
C LYS A 101 8.80 4.67 -13.69
N PHE A 102 8.52 3.40 -13.44
CA PHE A 102 9.53 2.44 -13.02
C PHE A 102 9.94 1.52 -14.17
N SER A 103 11.17 1.04 -14.12
CA SER A 103 11.68 -0.02 -14.97
C SER A 103 10.98 -1.34 -14.67
N ILE A 104 10.95 -2.25 -15.66
CA ILE A 104 10.38 -3.58 -15.49
C ILE A 104 11.05 -4.32 -14.32
N LYS A 105 12.38 -4.24 -14.20
CA LYS A 105 13.14 -4.84 -13.10
C LYS A 105 12.65 -4.35 -11.74
N THR A 106 12.52 -3.03 -11.55
CA THR A 106 12.00 -2.44 -10.31
C THR A 106 10.57 -2.90 -10.02
N VAL A 107 9.68 -2.91 -11.03
CA VAL A 107 8.28 -3.35 -10.86
C VAL A 107 8.18 -4.82 -10.46
N ILE A 108 9.00 -5.71 -11.03
CA ILE A 108 9.02 -7.13 -10.66
C ILE A 108 9.48 -7.30 -9.21
N MET A 109 10.61 -6.69 -8.82
CA MET A 109 11.14 -6.81 -7.46
C MET A 109 10.15 -6.28 -6.41
N ILE A 110 9.45 -5.18 -6.71
CA ILE A 110 8.34 -4.68 -5.89
C ILE A 110 7.21 -5.71 -5.86
N GLY A 111 6.75 -6.17 -7.03
CA GLY A 111 5.59 -7.04 -7.17
C GLY A 111 5.70 -8.36 -6.41
N ILE A 112 6.90 -8.97 -6.38
CA ILE A 112 7.15 -10.16 -5.55
C ILE A 112 6.92 -9.85 -4.08
N GLN A 113 7.49 -8.76 -3.56
CA GLN A 113 7.30 -8.40 -2.16
C GLN A 113 5.85 -8.02 -1.85
N LEU A 114 5.13 -7.32 -2.75
CA LEU A 114 3.71 -7.01 -2.58
C LEU A 114 2.87 -8.30 -2.45
N LEU A 115 3.16 -9.31 -3.28
CA LEU A 115 2.50 -10.62 -3.21
C LEU A 115 2.80 -11.33 -1.89
N ASP A 116 4.04 -11.27 -1.40
CA ASP A 116 4.40 -11.85 -0.10
C ASP A 116 3.67 -11.15 1.06
N ARG A 117 3.55 -9.81 1.02
CA ARG A 117 2.79 -9.05 2.04
C ARG A 117 1.32 -9.42 2.04
N ILE A 118 0.69 -9.49 0.87
CA ILE A 118 -0.74 -9.76 0.81
C ILE A 118 -1.08 -11.22 1.11
N GLU A 119 -0.22 -12.16 0.69
CA GLU A 119 -0.33 -13.58 1.03
C GLU A 119 -0.26 -13.77 2.55
N LEU A 120 0.68 -13.10 3.22
CA LEU A 120 0.80 -13.08 4.67
C LEU A 120 -0.48 -12.59 5.36
N LEU A 121 -1.06 -11.47 4.92
CA LEU A 121 -2.32 -10.98 5.48
C LEU A 121 -3.45 -11.97 5.27
N HIS A 122 -3.57 -12.50 4.06
CA HIS A 122 -4.59 -13.46 3.70
C HIS A 122 -4.48 -14.76 4.51
N ASN A 123 -3.25 -15.24 4.78
CA ASN A 123 -2.99 -16.41 5.64
C ASN A 123 -3.35 -16.15 7.10
N ASN A 124 -3.32 -14.90 7.54
CA ASN A 124 -3.79 -14.46 8.86
C ASN A 124 -5.27 -14.02 8.86
N ASN A 125 -6.03 -14.42 7.83
CA ASN A 125 -7.46 -14.17 7.64
C ASN A 125 -7.84 -12.69 7.44
N ILE A 126 -6.90 -11.82 7.08
CA ILE A 126 -7.07 -10.37 6.96
C ILE A 126 -7.09 -9.97 5.48
N LEU A 127 -8.08 -9.18 5.07
CA LEU A 127 -8.03 -8.40 3.81
C LEU A 127 -7.55 -6.99 4.12
N HIS A 128 -6.78 -6.42 3.20
CA HIS A 128 -6.30 -5.04 3.31
C HIS A 128 -7.37 -4.04 2.85
N ARG A 129 -8.00 -4.27 1.70
CA ARG A 129 -9.09 -3.46 1.10
C ARG A 129 -8.73 -2.04 0.66
N ASP A 130 -7.52 -1.56 0.90
CA ASP A 130 -7.01 -0.29 0.37
C ASP A 130 -5.58 -0.40 -0.19
N ILE A 131 -5.40 -1.32 -1.13
CA ILE A 131 -4.12 -1.53 -1.83
C ILE A 131 -3.85 -0.34 -2.77
N LYS A 132 -2.81 0.43 -2.46
CA LYS A 132 -2.35 1.60 -3.23
C LYS A 132 -0.87 1.92 -2.92
N PRO A 133 -0.13 2.61 -3.80
CA PRO A 133 1.29 2.93 -3.59
C PRO A 133 1.60 3.60 -2.24
N ASP A 134 0.72 4.48 -1.74
CA ASP A 134 0.87 5.20 -0.48
C ASP A 134 0.99 4.29 0.75
N ASN A 135 0.37 3.10 0.70
CA ASN A 135 0.30 2.15 1.81
C ASN A 135 1.46 1.14 1.78
N PHE A 136 2.39 1.27 0.83
CA PHE A 136 3.60 0.47 0.75
C PHE A 136 4.83 1.34 0.90
N LEU A 137 5.62 1.10 1.96
CA LEU A 137 6.78 1.92 2.31
C LEU A 137 8.06 1.11 2.24
N ILE A 138 9.18 1.77 1.96
CA ILE A 138 10.49 1.14 2.07
C ILE A 138 10.99 1.23 3.52
N GLY A 139 11.60 0.16 4.02
CA GLY A 139 12.20 0.14 5.35
C GLY A 139 13.35 1.15 5.50
N SER A 140 13.70 1.47 6.74
CA SER A 140 14.80 2.39 7.05
C SER A 140 16.13 1.64 7.20
N LYS A 141 17.25 2.33 6.92
CA LYS A 141 18.63 1.85 7.19
C LYS A 141 18.94 0.49 6.52
N SER A 142 19.16 -0.57 7.31
CA SER A 142 19.47 -1.91 6.82
C SER A 142 18.30 -2.56 6.09
N LYS A 143 17.07 -2.07 6.27
CA LYS A 143 15.86 -2.58 5.64
C LYS A 143 15.40 -1.77 4.42
N LYS A 144 16.30 -0.97 3.82
CA LYS A 144 16.04 -0.12 2.63
C LYS A 144 15.64 -0.86 1.35
N ASN A 145 15.70 -2.19 1.36
CA ASN A 145 15.30 -3.05 0.25
C ASN A 145 13.98 -3.80 0.52
N THR A 146 13.46 -3.68 1.74
CA THR A 146 12.25 -4.35 2.20
C THR A 146 11.05 -3.43 2.02
N VAL A 147 10.04 -3.91 1.31
CA VAL A 147 8.73 -3.27 1.21
C VAL A 147 7.93 -3.62 2.46
N TYR A 148 7.32 -2.63 3.06
CA TYR A 148 6.44 -2.73 4.20
C TYR A 148 5.01 -2.41 3.77
N ILE A 149 4.03 -3.05 4.40
CA ILE A 149 2.61 -2.71 4.25
C ILE A 149 2.12 -2.02 5.52
N ILE A 150 1.35 -0.94 5.37
CA ILE A 150 0.82 -0.13 6.47
C ILE A 150 -0.66 0.20 6.28
N ASP A 151 -1.24 0.88 7.28
CA ASP A 151 -2.62 1.39 7.31
C ASP A 151 -3.69 0.30 7.20
N PHE A 152 -3.87 -0.46 8.28
CA PHE A 152 -4.91 -1.48 8.37
C PHE A 152 -6.26 -0.91 8.83
N GLY A 153 -6.44 0.41 8.80
CA GLY A 153 -7.68 1.05 9.22
C GLY A 153 -8.90 0.56 8.43
N LEU A 154 -8.72 0.30 7.13
CA LEU A 154 -9.76 -0.24 6.27
C LEU A 154 -9.73 -1.77 6.17
N SER A 155 -8.83 -2.45 6.88
CA SER A 155 -8.74 -3.91 6.83
C SER A 155 -9.92 -4.59 7.50
N LYS A 156 -10.15 -5.87 7.18
CA LYS A 156 -11.25 -6.67 7.75
C LYS A 156 -10.91 -8.15 7.71
N LYS A 157 -11.39 -8.91 8.70
CA LYS A 157 -11.35 -10.38 8.64
C LYS A 157 -12.33 -10.91 7.57
N TYR A 158 -11.86 -11.79 6.69
CA TYR A 158 -12.71 -12.40 5.64
C TYR A 158 -13.24 -13.79 6.00
N LYS A 159 -12.94 -14.24 7.22
CA LYS A 159 -13.53 -15.44 7.80
C LYS A 159 -14.28 -15.10 9.08
N ASN A 160 -15.34 -15.84 9.35
CA ASN A 160 -16.08 -15.78 10.62
C ASN A 160 -15.29 -16.50 11.74
N GLU A 161 -15.83 -16.49 12.96
CA GLU A 161 -15.23 -17.14 14.13
C GLU A 161 -15.10 -18.67 13.95
N SER A 162 -16.02 -19.27 13.18
CA SER A 162 -15.99 -20.69 12.79
C SER A 162 -14.93 -21.01 11.72
N GLY A 163 -14.20 -20.02 11.22
CA GLY A 163 -13.17 -20.19 10.19
C GLY A 163 -13.71 -20.33 8.76
N GLU A 164 -15.01 -20.11 8.55
CA GLU A 164 -15.63 -20.13 7.23
C GLU A 164 -15.50 -18.78 6.54
N HIS A 165 -15.44 -18.78 5.21
CA HIS A 165 -15.40 -17.54 4.44
C HIS A 165 -16.70 -16.76 4.62
N VAL A 166 -16.61 -15.44 4.81
CA VAL A 166 -17.79 -14.57 4.89
C VAL A 166 -18.69 -14.73 3.65
N GLU A 167 -19.98 -14.49 3.81
CA GLU A 167 -20.96 -14.65 2.74
C GLU A 167 -20.77 -13.64 1.60
N TYR A 168 -21.14 -14.08 0.40
CA TYR A 168 -21.22 -13.20 -0.77
C TYR A 168 -22.43 -12.28 -0.64
N ARG A 169 -22.20 -10.97 -0.66
CA ARG A 169 -23.27 -9.97 -0.55
C ARG A 169 -22.92 -8.67 -1.27
N LYS A 170 -23.95 -7.86 -1.54
CA LYS A 170 -23.77 -6.45 -1.91
C LYS A 170 -23.52 -5.62 -0.65
N THR A 171 -22.68 -4.60 -0.76
CA THR A 171 -22.39 -3.62 0.28
C THR A 171 -22.90 -2.25 -0.16
N SER A 172 -23.44 -1.48 0.78
CA SER A 172 -23.93 -0.11 0.52
C SER A 172 -22.81 0.93 0.48
N ASN A 173 -21.67 0.63 1.10
CA ASN A 173 -20.56 1.56 1.26
C ASN A 173 -19.33 1.09 0.50
N PHE A 174 -18.78 1.99 -0.32
CA PHE A 174 -17.48 1.80 -0.96
C PHE A 174 -16.34 2.00 0.04
N THR A 175 -15.31 1.15 -0.06
CA THR A 175 -14.10 1.21 0.76
C THR A 175 -12.86 1.13 -0.11
N GLY A 176 -11.88 2.01 0.15
CA GLY A 176 -10.56 2.02 -0.50
C GLY A 176 -10.39 3.13 -1.54
N SER A 177 -9.43 2.97 -2.43
CA SER A 177 -9.12 3.93 -3.51
C SER A 177 -9.84 3.58 -4.81
N TYR A 178 -10.66 4.50 -5.37
CA TYR A 178 -11.35 4.30 -6.65
C TYR A 178 -10.40 4.02 -7.83
N ARG A 179 -9.15 4.50 -7.75
CA ARG A 179 -8.12 4.29 -8.77
C ARG A 179 -7.71 2.84 -8.83
N TYR A 180 -7.44 2.22 -7.69
CA TYR A 180 -6.85 0.88 -7.62
C TYR A 180 -7.85 -0.23 -7.27
N CYS A 181 -9.05 0.10 -6.80
CA CYS A 181 -10.02 -0.93 -6.44
C CYS A 181 -10.43 -1.83 -7.61
N SER A 182 -10.82 -3.07 -7.29
CA SER A 182 -11.36 -4.02 -8.26
C SER A 182 -12.66 -3.54 -8.89
N ILE A 183 -12.99 -4.08 -10.07
CA ILE A 183 -14.30 -3.84 -10.72
C ILE A 183 -15.46 -4.28 -9.81
N ARG A 184 -15.26 -5.33 -9.00
CA ARG A 184 -16.28 -5.86 -8.08
C ARG A 184 -16.53 -4.92 -6.91
N ASN A 185 -15.48 -4.34 -6.32
CA ASN A 185 -15.61 -3.33 -5.27
C ASN A 185 -16.35 -2.08 -5.77
N HIS A 186 -16.05 -1.62 -6.99
CA HIS A 186 -16.82 -0.54 -7.63
C HIS A 186 -18.32 -0.84 -7.77
N LYS A 187 -18.67 -2.11 -8.03
CA LYS A 187 -20.07 -2.58 -8.10
C LYS A 187 -20.74 -2.75 -6.71
N GLY A 188 -20.04 -2.43 -5.63
CA GLY A 188 -20.52 -2.63 -4.27
C GLY A 188 -20.69 -4.10 -3.92
N ILE A 189 -19.78 -4.97 -4.39
CA ILE A 189 -19.73 -6.37 -3.97
C ILE A 189 -18.74 -6.48 -2.79
N GLU A 190 -19.09 -7.24 -1.76
CA GLU A 190 -18.19 -7.52 -0.63
C GLU A 190 -16.84 -8.01 -1.17
N GLN A 191 -15.77 -7.46 -0.62
CA GLN A 191 -14.42 -7.74 -1.09
C GLN A 191 -13.94 -9.09 -0.54
N SER A 192 -13.12 -9.80 -1.31
CA SER A 192 -12.34 -10.95 -0.86
C SER A 192 -10.90 -10.86 -1.37
N ARG A 193 -10.11 -11.92 -1.14
CA ARG A 193 -8.68 -11.98 -1.48
C ARG A 193 -8.37 -11.61 -2.93
N ARG A 194 -9.28 -11.95 -3.86
CA ARG A 194 -9.15 -11.60 -5.29
C ARG A 194 -9.20 -10.11 -5.56
N ASP A 195 -9.83 -9.32 -4.69
CA ASP A 195 -9.97 -7.87 -4.86
C ASP A 195 -8.70 -7.12 -4.46
N ASP A 196 -8.02 -7.56 -3.40
CA ASP A 196 -6.68 -7.07 -3.05
C ASP A 196 -5.68 -7.40 -4.17
N LEU A 197 -5.72 -8.61 -4.73
CA LEU A 197 -4.85 -9.01 -5.85
C LEU A 197 -5.14 -8.25 -7.15
N GLU A 198 -6.40 -7.95 -7.46
CA GLU A 198 -6.73 -7.16 -8.65
C GLU A 198 -6.17 -5.73 -8.51
N SER A 199 -6.21 -5.20 -7.29
CA SER A 199 -5.66 -3.89 -6.96
C SER A 199 -4.12 -3.87 -7.09
N ILE A 200 -3.43 -4.94 -6.65
CA ILE A 200 -1.99 -5.10 -6.90
C ILE A 200 -1.71 -5.11 -8.41
N GLY A 201 -2.48 -5.86 -9.19
CA GLY A 201 -2.32 -5.89 -10.64
C GLY A 201 -2.43 -4.49 -11.28
N TYR A 202 -3.42 -3.69 -10.88
CA TYR A 202 -3.52 -2.29 -11.33
C TYR A 202 -2.36 -1.42 -10.87
N MET A 203 -1.82 -1.61 -9.66
CA MET A 203 -0.62 -0.91 -9.20
C MET A 203 0.62 -1.23 -10.05
N LEU A 204 0.86 -2.51 -10.36
CA LEU A 204 2.00 -2.92 -11.18
C LEU A 204 1.93 -2.32 -12.59
N ILE A 205 0.74 -2.32 -13.19
CA ILE A 205 0.50 -1.71 -14.51
C ILE A 205 0.67 -0.19 -14.44
N PHE A 206 0.18 0.46 -13.38
CA PHE A 206 0.36 1.88 -13.13
C PHE A 206 1.85 2.26 -13.10
N PHE A 207 2.67 1.51 -12.35
CA PHE A 207 4.11 1.78 -12.26
C PHE A 207 4.84 1.65 -13.59
N LEU A 208 4.43 0.72 -14.46
CA LEU A 208 5.04 0.54 -15.79
C LEU A 208 4.58 1.59 -16.80
N LYS A 209 3.30 1.96 -16.77
CA LYS A 209 2.69 2.81 -17.81
C LYS A 209 2.67 4.29 -17.45
N GLY A 210 2.96 4.62 -16.20
CA GLY A 210 2.91 6.00 -15.69
C GLY A 210 1.51 6.46 -15.27
N LYS A 211 0.46 5.85 -15.85
CA LYS A 211 -0.94 6.14 -15.61
C LYS A 211 -1.84 4.96 -15.97
N LEU A 212 -3.02 4.94 -15.38
CA LEU A 212 -4.14 4.08 -15.73
C LEU A 212 -5.14 4.83 -16.62
N PRO A 213 -5.88 4.14 -17.51
CA PRO A 213 -6.80 4.79 -18.46
C PRO A 213 -7.90 5.63 -17.82
N TRP A 214 -8.30 5.30 -16.58
CA TRP A 214 -9.32 6.01 -15.82
C TRP A 214 -8.76 7.15 -14.94
N GLN A 215 -7.55 7.63 -15.18
CA GLN A 215 -6.98 8.82 -14.53
C GLN A 215 -7.17 10.09 -15.38
N GLY A 216 -7.18 11.25 -14.73
CA GLY A 216 -7.25 12.56 -15.43
C GLY A 216 -8.60 12.89 -16.04
N LEU A 217 -9.67 12.15 -15.69
CA LEU A 217 -11.03 12.46 -16.12
C LEU A 217 -11.46 13.81 -15.54
N LYS A 218 -11.87 14.75 -16.41
CA LYS A 218 -12.27 16.11 -16.02
C LYS A 218 -13.27 16.06 -14.86
N SER A 219 -12.95 16.73 -13.75
CA SER A 219 -13.75 16.71 -12.51
C SER A 219 -14.25 18.11 -12.09
N SER A 220 -13.77 19.18 -12.71
CA SER A 220 -13.94 20.54 -12.17
C SER A 220 -15.40 21.01 -12.07
N ASN A 221 -16.31 20.44 -12.88
CA ASN A 221 -17.74 20.81 -12.92
C ASN A 221 -18.69 19.62 -12.76
N ILE A 222 -18.19 18.43 -12.37
CA ILE A 222 -18.99 17.20 -12.30
C ILE A 222 -19.16 16.80 -10.83
N GLU A 223 -20.40 16.48 -10.44
CA GLU A 223 -20.67 15.94 -9.10
C GLU A 223 -19.80 14.72 -8.81
N LYS A 224 -19.29 14.61 -7.57
CA LYS A 224 -18.43 13.49 -7.12
C LYS A 224 -18.98 12.12 -7.51
N ARG A 225 -20.30 11.92 -7.37
CA ARG A 225 -20.99 10.67 -7.75
C ARG A 225 -20.83 10.35 -9.23
N GLN A 226 -20.98 11.35 -10.10
CA GLN A 226 -20.83 11.17 -11.53
C GLN A 226 -19.36 10.97 -11.93
N HIS A 227 -18.42 11.63 -11.26
CA HIS A 227 -16.99 11.35 -11.46
C HIS A 227 -16.62 9.90 -11.13
N ILE A 228 -17.14 9.36 -10.02
CA ILE A 228 -16.94 7.95 -9.64
C ILE A 228 -17.54 7.00 -10.68
N LYS A 229 -18.75 7.29 -11.19
CA LYS A 229 -19.35 6.52 -12.28
C LYS A 229 -18.47 6.53 -13.54
N ASN A 230 -17.92 7.68 -13.91
CA ASN A 230 -17.04 7.78 -15.08
C ASN A 230 -15.77 6.93 -14.92
N ILE A 231 -15.15 6.94 -13.73
CA ILE A 231 -14.00 6.04 -13.42
C ILE A 231 -14.40 4.58 -13.62
N PHE A 232 -15.56 4.19 -13.09
CA PHE A 232 -16.07 2.83 -13.22
C PHE A 232 -16.31 2.43 -14.67
N GLU A 233 -16.97 3.28 -15.47
CA GLU A 233 -17.25 3.00 -16.87
C GLU A 233 -15.97 2.84 -17.68
N VAL A 234 -14.99 3.74 -17.52
CA VAL A 234 -13.70 3.60 -18.21
C VAL A 234 -12.99 2.32 -17.77
N LYS A 235 -12.94 2.03 -16.46
CA LYS A 235 -12.31 0.82 -15.91
C LYS A 235 -12.97 -0.47 -16.41
N ARG A 236 -14.30 -0.48 -16.54
CA ARG A 236 -15.07 -1.62 -17.03
C ARG A 236 -14.88 -1.84 -18.53
N ASN A 237 -14.84 -0.77 -19.32
CA ASN A 237 -14.81 -0.82 -20.78
C ASN A 237 -13.39 -0.94 -21.34
N THR A 238 -12.36 -0.61 -20.56
CA THR A 238 -10.97 -0.90 -20.92
C THR A 238 -10.75 -2.41 -20.92
N SER A 239 -10.45 -3.00 -22.07
CA SER A 239 -10.11 -4.43 -22.17
C SER A 239 -8.79 -4.73 -21.44
N ILE A 240 -8.58 -5.99 -21.03
CA ILE A 240 -7.31 -6.37 -20.38
C ILE A 240 -6.14 -6.22 -21.37
N ASP A 241 -6.37 -6.56 -22.64
CA ASP A 241 -5.40 -6.42 -23.72
C ASP A 241 -5.00 -4.95 -23.94
N GLU A 242 -5.97 -4.03 -23.97
CA GLU A 242 -5.69 -2.58 -24.03
C GLU A 242 -4.93 -2.09 -22.79
N LEU A 243 -5.39 -2.48 -21.59
CA LEU A 243 -4.78 -2.10 -20.33
C LEU A 243 -3.30 -2.52 -20.29
N CYS A 244 -3.00 -3.75 -20.71
CA CYS A 244 -1.67 -4.34 -20.71
C CYS A 244 -0.90 -4.17 -22.04
N SER A 245 -1.41 -3.37 -22.97
CA SER A 245 -0.70 -3.11 -24.23
C SER A 245 0.67 -2.45 -23.97
N GLY A 246 1.71 -2.94 -24.65
CA GLY A 246 3.08 -2.41 -24.56
C GLY A 246 3.87 -2.81 -23.31
N ILE A 247 3.37 -3.76 -22.50
CA ILE A 247 4.09 -4.35 -21.36
C ILE A 247 4.13 -5.89 -21.49
N PRO A 248 5.01 -6.61 -20.75
CA PRO A 248 5.10 -8.06 -20.84
C PRO A 248 3.76 -8.79 -20.63
N ILE A 249 3.54 -9.87 -21.39
CA ILE A 249 2.27 -10.62 -21.42
C ILE A 249 1.88 -11.20 -20.06
N GLU A 250 2.86 -11.42 -19.18
CA GLU A 250 2.67 -11.93 -17.83
C GLU A 250 1.80 -11.00 -16.97
N PHE A 251 1.82 -9.68 -17.19
CA PHE A 251 0.91 -8.74 -16.51
C PHE A 251 -0.55 -8.92 -16.97
N LEU A 252 -0.77 -9.23 -18.25
CA LEU A 252 -2.09 -9.60 -18.75
C LEU A 252 -2.55 -10.94 -18.16
N ASN A 253 -1.66 -11.95 -18.12
CA ASN A 253 -1.97 -13.25 -17.54
C ASN A 253 -2.28 -13.14 -16.04
N PHE A 254 -1.60 -12.25 -15.33
CA PHE A 254 -1.86 -11.91 -13.93
C PHE A 254 -3.31 -11.43 -13.76
N ILE A 255 -3.73 -10.39 -14.51
CA ILE A 255 -5.08 -9.83 -14.41
C ILE A 255 -6.14 -10.86 -14.84
N LYS A 256 -5.89 -11.61 -15.92
CA LYS A 256 -6.80 -12.68 -16.38
C LYS A 256 -7.02 -13.71 -15.28
N TYR A 257 -5.94 -14.23 -14.68
CA TYR A 257 -6.02 -15.19 -13.58
C TYR A 257 -6.82 -14.64 -12.41
N VAL A 258 -6.48 -13.44 -11.92
CA VAL A 258 -7.17 -12.85 -10.76
C VAL A 258 -8.67 -12.65 -11.03
N ARG A 259 -9.05 -12.26 -12.26
CA ARG A 259 -10.45 -12.10 -12.64
C ARG A 259 -11.23 -13.42 -12.75
N THR A 260 -10.55 -14.56 -12.92
CA THR A 260 -11.20 -15.89 -12.89
C THR A 260 -11.46 -16.43 -11.49
N LEU A 261 -10.84 -15.85 -10.44
CA LEU A 261 -11.00 -16.33 -9.08
C LEU A 261 -12.45 -16.21 -8.59
N ARG A 262 -13.00 -17.29 -8.05
CA ARG A 262 -14.28 -17.26 -7.33
C ARG A 262 -14.15 -16.47 -6.02
N PHE A 263 -15.28 -16.06 -5.46
CA PHE A 263 -15.31 -15.19 -4.29
C PHE A 263 -14.54 -15.75 -3.09
N ASN A 264 -14.79 -17.02 -2.75
CA ASN A 264 -14.16 -17.70 -1.62
C ASN A 264 -12.90 -18.50 -2.00
N GLN A 265 -12.44 -18.42 -3.26
CA GLN A 265 -11.29 -19.19 -3.72
C GLN A 265 -9.99 -18.73 -3.03
N ILE A 266 -9.11 -19.67 -2.70
CA ILE A 266 -7.75 -19.38 -2.26
C ILE A 266 -6.90 -19.11 -3.52
N PRO A 267 -6.31 -17.92 -3.68
CA PRO A 267 -5.42 -17.64 -4.81
C PRO A 267 -4.14 -18.49 -4.75
N ASN A 268 -3.61 -18.85 -5.92
CA ASN A 268 -2.29 -19.43 -6.07
C ASN A 268 -1.25 -18.31 -6.20
N TYR A 269 -0.75 -17.82 -5.07
CA TYR A 269 0.24 -16.73 -5.03
C TYR A 269 1.57 -17.13 -5.70
N ASN A 270 1.96 -18.41 -5.61
CA ASN A 270 3.16 -18.92 -6.26
C ASN A 270 3.07 -18.83 -7.79
N TYR A 271 1.89 -19.10 -8.37
CA TYR A 271 1.66 -18.87 -9.80
C TYR A 271 1.78 -17.38 -10.17
N LEU A 272 1.21 -16.49 -9.36
CA LEU A 272 1.34 -15.05 -9.60
C LEU A 272 2.80 -14.58 -9.50
N LYS A 273 3.57 -15.11 -8.54
CA LYS A 273 5.01 -14.86 -8.41
C LYS A 273 5.78 -15.42 -9.60
N SER A 274 5.46 -16.64 -10.06
CA SER A 274 6.17 -17.26 -11.19
C SER A 274 5.95 -16.50 -12.50
N LEU A 275 4.77 -15.92 -12.73
CA LEU A 275 4.55 -15.00 -13.85
C LEU A 275 5.56 -13.84 -13.83
N LEU A 276 5.78 -13.20 -12.69
CA LEU A 276 6.74 -12.10 -12.57
C LEU A 276 8.19 -12.56 -12.71
N LEU A 277 8.55 -13.70 -12.11
CA LEU A 277 9.89 -14.28 -12.20
C LEU A 277 10.25 -14.75 -13.62
N ASN A 278 9.28 -15.22 -14.41
CA ASN A 278 9.51 -15.59 -15.81
C ASN A 278 9.99 -14.41 -16.65
N ILE A 279 9.48 -13.20 -16.38
CA ILE A 279 9.99 -11.97 -17.01
C ILE A 279 11.43 -11.74 -16.57
N PHE A 280 11.69 -11.90 -15.28
CA PHE A 280 13.02 -11.69 -14.70
C PHE A 280 14.09 -12.57 -15.36
N THR A 281 13.79 -13.85 -15.55
CA THR A 281 14.64 -14.80 -16.27
C THR A 281 14.77 -14.44 -17.75
N ARG A 282 13.67 -14.09 -18.43
CA ARG A 282 13.68 -13.75 -19.87
C ARG A 282 14.59 -12.55 -20.18
N TYR A 283 14.62 -11.57 -19.29
CA TYR A 283 15.42 -10.35 -19.45
C TYR A 283 16.78 -10.40 -18.76
N ASP A 284 17.18 -11.57 -18.24
CA ASP A 284 18.43 -11.80 -17.51
C ASP A 284 18.65 -10.77 -16.38
N TYR A 285 17.60 -10.50 -15.62
CA TYR A 285 17.69 -9.63 -14.45
C TYR A 285 18.23 -10.39 -13.23
N GLU A 286 18.94 -9.69 -12.36
CA GLU A 286 19.42 -10.19 -11.07
C GLU A 286 18.67 -9.56 -9.90
N PHE A 287 18.37 -10.36 -8.86
CA PHE A 287 17.74 -9.90 -7.63
C PHE A 287 18.77 -9.25 -6.70
N ASP A 288 19.32 -8.13 -7.15
CA ASP A 288 20.41 -7.39 -6.51
C ASP A 288 19.92 -6.29 -5.54
N ASN A 289 18.60 -6.14 -5.41
CA ASN A 289 17.95 -5.05 -4.68
C ASN A 289 18.33 -3.64 -5.19
N VAL A 290 18.73 -3.52 -6.45
CA VAL A 290 19.01 -2.25 -7.11
C VAL A 290 17.77 -1.77 -7.84
N PHE A 291 16.97 -0.97 -7.14
CA PHE A 291 15.81 -0.27 -7.70
C PHE A 291 16.21 1.01 -8.45
N ASP A 292 15.29 1.57 -9.23
CA ASP A 292 15.52 2.80 -9.99
C ASP A 292 15.94 3.98 -9.10
N TRP A 293 15.29 4.13 -7.94
CA TRP A 293 15.65 5.16 -6.97
C TRP A 293 17.04 4.95 -6.37
N THR A 294 17.48 3.69 -6.22
CA THR A 294 18.85 3.37 -5.76
C THR A 294 19.88 3.94 -6.73
N LEU A 295 19.67 3.76 -8.04
CA LEU A 295 20.55 4.32 -9.08
C LEU A 295 20.51 5.84 -9.10
N LYS A 296 19.30 6.44 -9.00
CA LYS A 296 19.12 7.89 -9.03
C LYS A 296 19.77 8.58 -7.82
N ILE A 297 19.66 7.98 -6.63
CA ILE A 297 20.35 8.46 -5.41
C ILE A 297 21.87 8.37 -5.58
N ARG A 298 22.41 7.23 -6.06
CA ARG A 298 23.85 7.07 -6.32
C ARG A 298 24.39 8.10 -7.31
N LYS A 299 23.63 8.39 -8.38
CA LYS A 299 23.99 9.44 -9.34
C LYS A 299 24.03 10.82 -8.67
N ARG A 300 22.96 11.20 -7.97
CA ARG A 300 22.87 12.49 -7.27
C ARG A 300 24.01 12.71 -6.26
N ASN A 301 24.40 11.66 -5.52
CA ASN A 301 25.50 11.75 -4.56
C ASN A 301 26.87 11.94 -5.26
N ARG A 302 27.10 11.25 -6.38
CA ARG A 302 28.32 11.45 -7.20
C ARG A 302 28.39 12.85 -7.78
N ASP A 303 27.28 13.38 -8.27
CA ASP A 303 27.22 14.73 -8.85
C ASP A 303 27.51 15.80 -7.78
N LYS A 304 26.92 15.66 -6.58
CA LYS A 304 27.23 16.54 -5.43
C LYS A 304 28.69 16.49 -4.99
N GLN A 305 29.30 15.30 -4.97
CA GLN A 305 30.71 15.18 -4.60
C GLN A 305 31.61 15.91 -5.61
N ARG A 306 31.31 15.76 -6.91
CA ARG A 306 32.04 16.47 -7.98
C ARG A 306 31.89 17.99 -7.92
N GLU A 307 30.78 18.50 -7.42
CA GLU A 307 30.59 19.93 -7.17
C GLU A 307 31.46 20.40 -6.01
N LEU A 308 31.46 19.67 -4.89
CA LEU A 308 32.32 19.97 -3.73
C LEU A 308 33.82 19.87 -4.05
N ASP A 309 34.22 18.94 -4.91
CA ASP A 309 35.63 18.78 -5.31
C ASP A 309 36.11 19.89 -6.29
N ARG A 310 35.19 20.73 -6.80
CA ARG A 310 35.49 21.87 -7.70
C ARG A 310 35.54 23.22 -6.98
N GLU A 311 35.09 23.28 -5.73
CA GLU A 311 35.16 24.46 -4.85
C GLU A 311 36.45 24.44 -4.02
#